data_AF-A0A8D8P6S6-F1
#
_entry.id   AF-A0A8D8P6S6-F1
#
_cell.length_a   1.000
_cell.length_b   1.000
_cell.length_c   1.000
_cell.angle_alpha   90.00
_cell.angle_beta   90.00
_cell.angle_gamma   90.00
#
_symmetry.space_group_name_H-M   'P 1'
#
loop_
_entity.id
_entity.type
_entity.pdbx_description
1 polymer ?
#
loop_
_entity_poly.entity_id
_entity_poly.type
_entity_poly.pdbx_seq_one_letter_code
_entity_poly.pdbx_strand_id
1 'polypeptide(L)'
;KTFKSLLAIVAISAVSVVLPVQCANHWTPALKKSLSEAQEQCATYLRLDSATVARYIREGYPCEDQVRKLVRCTLLNLNVWDDETGVKTHAIVNFFEPIKSDTCYQSRTDNCLRENVDPLPIVQVEQRAYQAFQCYYRYYGNVAEEPQYIPNSLETRREFFRDAVTIANIPRPIVEQFSIGKLIDEEHFKNVLYVHCIRAGYYDPKYGFNLKHVATEFNVTDILSEKVEQCQRQVREQCYEEPQRMWQTFKQCHDHQEAGYQIAQLAAKEYLEETKPLSEDVRGTGYVAGFKSSPFPKLNFCYNGQC
;
A
#
# COMPACT_ATOMS: atom_id res chain seq x y z
N LYS A 1 -15.67 37.64 70.51
CA LYS A 1 -14.41 37.84 69.75
C LYS A 1 -14.60 37.20 68.39
N THR A 2 -14.95 38.01 67.39
CA THR A 2 -15.38 37.60 66.05
C THR A 2 -14.28 37.86 65.03
N PHE A 3 -14.09 36.87 64.14
CA PHE A 3 -13.56 36.92 62.77
C PHE A 3 -12.25 37.66 62.46
N LYS A 4 -11.25 36.91 61.95
CA LYS A 4 -10.57 37.17 60.67
C LYS A 4 -9.57 36.06 60.27
N SER A 5 -9.82 35.50 59.07
CA SER A 5 -8.93 34.94 58.03
C SER A 5 -7.84 33.93 58.43
N LEU A 6 -7.79 32.65 58.01
CA LEU A 6 -7.98 32.00 56.69
C LEU A 6 -6.94 32.46 55.64
N LEU A 7 -5.85 31.69 55.51
CA LEU A 7 -5.02 31.54 54.30
C LEU A 7 -4.09 30.32 54.46
N ALA A 8 -4.63 29.14 54.23
CA ALA A 8 -3.84 27.95 53.93
C ALA A 8 -3.80 27.81 52.40
N ILE A 9 -2.67 28.15 51.79
CA ILE A 9 -2.43 27.95 50.36
C ILE A 9 -2.21 26.44 50.17
N VAL A 10 -3.24 25.74 49.71
CA VAL A 10 -3.09 24.39 49.17
C VAL A 10 -2.55 24.54 47.76
N ALA A 11 -1.26 24.29 47.58
CA ALA A 11 -0.64 24.16 46.27
C ALA A 11 -1.14 22.86 45.63
N ILE A 12 -2.21 22.96 44.83
CA ILE A 12 -2.61 21.89 43.92
C ILE A 12 -1.62 21.94 42.74
N SER A 13 -0.62 21.09 42.79
CA SER A 13 0.21 20.79 41.63
C SER A 13 -0.67 20.12 40.58
N ALA A 14 -1.11 20.90 39.60
CA ALA A 14 -1.66 20.37 38.36
C ALA A 14 -0.53 19.65 37.62
N VAL A 15 -0.32 18.38 37.95
CA VAL A 15 0.40 17.46 37.06
C VAL A 15 -0.51 17.29 35.86
N SER A 16 -0.28 18.13 34.85
CA SER A 16 -0.81 17.91 33.51
C SER A 16 -0.17 16.62 33.03
N VAL A 17 -0.87 15.50 33.22
CA VAL A 17 -0.57 14.27 32.50
C VAL A 17 -0.90 14.60 31.04
N VAL A 18 0.10 15.11 30.33
CA VAL A 18 0.08 15.11 28.87
C VAL A 18 0.20 13.64 28.49
N LEU A 19 -0.94 12.96 28.45
CA LEU A 19 -1.02 11.70 27.72
C LEU A 19 -0.53 12.04 26.31
N PRO A 20 0.52 11.40 25.79
CA PRO A 20 0.77 11.50 24.37
C PRO A 20 -0.48 10.92 23.72
N VAL A 21 -1.27 11.77 23.06
CA VAL A 21 -2.26 11.33 22.08
C VAL A 21 -1.47 10.75 20.92
N GLN A 22 -0.92 9.55 21.11
CA GLN A 22 -0.55 8.64 20.03
C GLN A 22 -1.82 7.84 19.69
N CYS A 23 -2.86 8.58 19.35
CA CYS A 23 -3.97 8.10 18.54
C CYS A 23 -4.05 8.91 17.25
N ALA A 24 -2.91 9.38 16.74
CA ALA A 24 -2.75 9.44 15.30
C ALA A 24 -2.45 8.00 14.88
N ASN A 25 -3.51 7.19 14.71
CA ASN A 25 -3.42 6.04 13.82
C ASN A 25 -2.76 6.59 12.56
N HIS A 26 -1.58 6.10 12.22
CA HIS A 26 -0.88 6.47 11.00
C HIS A 26 -1.73 5.96 9.84
N TRP A 27 -2.74 6.74 9.48
CA TRP A 27 -3.47 6.58 8.25
C TRP A 27 -2.52 7.09 7.19
N THR A 28 -1.79 6.17 6.58
CA THR A 28 -1.16 6.42 5.30
C THR A 28 -2.28 6.41 4.28
N PRO A 29 -2.57 7.54 3.61
CA PRO A 29 -3.34 7.48 2.39
C PRO A 29 -2.73 6.44 1.45
N ALA A 30 -3.54 5.86 0.57
CA ALA A 30 -3.03 5.06 -0.54
C ALA A 30 -1.84 5.78 -1.19
N LEU A 31 -0.72 5.08 -1.29
CA LEU A 31 0.51 5.68 -1.79
C LEU A 31 0.31 6.04 -3.27
N LYS A 32 0.39 7.34 -3.56
CA LYS A 32 0.42 7.85 -4.93
C LYS A 32 1.75 8.50 -5.19
N LYS A 33 2.24 8.34 -6.41
CA LYS A 33 3.51 8.93 -6.85
C LYS A 33 3.50 9.08 -8.37
N SER A 34 4.12 10.10 -8.91
CA SER A 34 4.40 10.19 -10.35
C SER A 34 5.69 9.42 -10.68
N LEU A 35 5.93 9.17 -11.97
CA LEU A 35 7.18 8.55 -12.40
C LEU A 35 8.39 9.45 -12.08
N SER A 36 8.23 10.77 -12.22
CA SER A 36 9.29 11.73 -11.93
C SER A 36 9.64 11.79 -10.44
N GLU A 37 8.63 11.76 -9.55
CA GLU A 37 8.84 11.73 -8.10
C GLU A 37 9.57 10.45 -7.67
N ALA A 38 9.21 9.29 -8.23
CA ALA A 38 9.91 8.04 -7.96
C ALA A 38 11.36 8.07 -8.44
N GLN A 39 11.58 8.65 -9.63
CA GLN A 39 12.92 8.80 -10.19
C GLN A 39 13.79 9.74 -9.37
N GLU A 40 13.25 10.84 -8.86
CA GLU A 40 13.99 11.79 -8.01
C GLU A 40 14.43 11.15 -6.68
N GLN A 41 13.56 10.34 -6.06
CA GLN A 41 13.91 9.57 -4.87
C GLN A 41 15.05 8.58 -5.17
N CYS A 42 14.96 7.87 -6.29
CA CYS A 42 16.01 6.96 -6.73
C CYS A 42 17.32 7.66 -7.08
N ALA A 43 17.27 8.84 -7.69
CA ALA A 43 18.45 9.65 -7.94
C ALA A 43 19.15 10.00 -6.63
N THR A 44 18.38 10.34 -5.58
CA THR A 44 18.92 10.57 -4.24
C THR A 44 19.60 9.32 -3.68
N TYR A 45 18.95 8.15 -3.75
CA TYR A 45 19.51 6.88 -3.28
C TYR A 45 20.82 6.51 -3.99
N LEU A 46 20.87 6.77 -5.30
CA LEU A 46 22.02 6.49 -6.16
C LEU A 46 23.06 7.63 -6.18
N ARG A 47 22.81 8.72 -5.44
CA ARG A 47 23.68 9.91 -5.37
C ARG A 47 23.94 10.55 -6.74
N LEU A 48 22.92 10.59 -7.59
CA LEU A 48 22.94 11.26 -8.88
C LEU A 48 22.51 12.71 -8.69
N ASP A 49 23.26 13.65 -9.27
CA ASP A 49 22.87 15.06 -9.29
C ASP A 49 21.76 15.31 -10.32
N SER A 50 21.04 16.43 -10.15
CA SER A 50 19.91 16.78 -11.01
C SER A 50 20.30 17.05 -12.46
N ALA A 51 21.52 17.51 -12.75
CA ALA A 51 21.98 17.74 -14.11
C ALA A 51 22.24 16.42 -14.85
N THR A 52 22.78 15.42 -14.16
CA THR A 52 22.96 14.06 -14.66
C THR A 52 21.60 13.42 -14.97
N VAL A 53 20.63 13.52 -14.06
CA VAL A 53 19.27 13.00 -14.30
C VAL A 53 18.58 13.71 -15.48
N ALA A 54 18.72 15.04 -15.56
CA ALA A 54 18.19 15.81 -16.68
C ALA A 54 18.83 15.43 -18.02
N ARG A 55 20.12 15.07 -18.03
CA ARG A 55 20.79 14.51 -19.22
C ARG A 55 20.12 13.19 -19.64
N TYR A 56 19.95 12.26 -18.70
CA TYR A 56 19.34 10.97 -19.00
C TYR A 56 17.94 11.12 -19.61
N ILE A 57 17.09 11.98 -19.05
CA ILE A 57 15.74 12.23 -19.60
C ILE A 57 15.84 12.80 -21.02
N ARG A 58 16.68 13.83 -21.23
CA ARG A 58 16.83 14.52 -22.53
C ARG A 58 17.33 13.59 -23.63
N GLU A 59 18.21 12.65 -23.27
CA GLU A 59 18.79 11.68 -24.19
C GLU A 59 17.92 10.41 -24.35
N GLY A 60 16.73 10.37 -23.75
CA GLY A 60 15.81 9.24 -23.87
C GLY A 60 16.29 8.00 -23.12
N TYR A 61 16.92 8.20 -21.97
CA TYR A 61 17.49 7.16 -21.10
C TYR A 61 18.53 6.30 -21.84
N PRO A 62 19.74 6.83 -22.08
CA PRO A 62 20.78 6.13 -22.85
C PRO A 62 21.16 4.79 -22.21
N CYS A 63 21.73 3.88 -23.01
CA CYS A 63 22.07 2.52 -22.57
C CYS A 63 23.35 2.50 -21.73
N GLU A 64 23.31 3.14 -20.57
CA GLU A 64 24.40 3.26 -19.60
C GLU A 64 24.05 2.49 -18.31
N ASP A 65 25.06 1.92 -17.63
CA ASP A 65 24.83 1.14 -16.40
C ASP A 65 24.13 1.93 -15.30
N GLN A 66 24.46 3.22 -15.14
CA GLN A 66 23.81 4.09 -14.16
C GLN A 66 22.35 4.38 -14.51
N VAL A 67 22.01 4.48 -15.80
CA VAL A 67 20.63 4.63 -16.25
C VAL A 67 19.83 3.38 -15.96
N ARG A 68 20.38 2.19 -16.20
CA ARG A 68 19.70 0.92 -15.89
C ARG A 68 19.38 0.81 -14.40
N LYS A 69 20.32 1.21 -13.53
CA LYS A 69 20.12 1.27 -12.08
C LYS A 69 19.04 2.26 -11.66
N LEU A 70 19.06 3.47 -12.23
CA LEU A 70 18.04 4.48 -11.97
C LEU A 70 16.65 4.00 -12.38
N VAL A 71 16.54 3.43 -13.58
CA VAL A 71 15.28 2.89 -14.11
C VAL A 71 14.78 1.74 -13.25
N ARG A 72 15.62 0.73 -12.96
CA ARG A 72 15.22 -0.40 -12.09
C ARG A 72 14.75 0.10 -10.71
N CYS A 73 15.50 1.00 -10.07
CA CYS A 73 15.10 1.58 -8.80
C CYS A 73 13.73 2.28 -8.90
N THR A 74 13.50 3.04 -9.98
CA THR A 74 12.26 3.78 -10.19
C THR A 74 11.08 2.82 -10.30
N LEU A 75 11.20 1.76 -11.11
CA LEU A 75 10.13 0.78 -11.27
C LEU A 75 9.85 -0.01 -9.98
N LEU A 76 10.88 -0.33 -9.20
CA LEU A 76 10.74 -0.95 -7.87
C LEU A 76 10.02 -0.01 -6.89
N ASN A 77 10.37 1.28 -6.88
CA ASN A 77 9.72 2.28 -6.02
C ASN A 77 8.25 2.54 -6.37
N LEU A 78 7.86 2.26 -7.62
CA LEU A 78 6.47 2.29 -8.08
C LEU A 78 5.77 0.94 -7.93
N ASN A 79 6.48 -0.09 -7.45
CA ASN A 79 6.03 -1.47 -7.34
C ASN A 79 5.41 -2.03 -8.65
N VAL A 80 5.88 -1.56 -9.81
CA VAL A 80 5.43 -2.02 -11.15
C VAL A 80 6.40 -3.02 -11.80
N TRP A 81 7.49 -3.34 -11.11
CA TRP A 81 8.50 -4.31 -11.52
C TRP A 81 8.82 -5.24 -10.37
N ASP A 82 9.09 -6.48 -10.71
CA ASP A 82 9.57 -7.53 -9.82
C ASP A 82 10.73 -8.24 -10.52
N ASP A 83 11.84 -8.46 -9.83
CA ASP A 83 13.04 -9.00 -10.48
C ASP A 83 12.87 -10.46 -10.92
N GLU A 84 11.97 -11.20 -10.27
CA GLU A 84 11.71 -12.61 -10.59
C GLU A 84 10.71 -12.71 -11.75
N THR A 85 9.58 -12.01 -11.62
CA THR A 85 8.43 -12.13 -12.53
C THR A 85 8.39 -11.09 -13.65
N GLY A 86 9.13 -9.98 -13.51
CA GLY A 86 9.23 -8.92 -14.50
C GLY A 86 8.21 -7.79 -14.32
N VAL A 87 7.73 -7.25 -15.44
CA VAL A 87 6.84 -6.08 -15.43
C VAL A 87 5.42 -6.45 -15.05
N LYS A 88 4.81 -5.65 -14.17
CA LYS A 88 3.38 -5.73 -13.85
C LYS A 88 2.62 -4.85 -14.83
N THR A 89 2.30 -5.41 -16.00
CA THR A 89 1.66 -4.69 -17.11
C THR A 89 0.42 -3.90 -16.66
N HIS A 90 -0.45 -4.49 -15.83
CA HIS A 90 -1.65 -3.84 -15.33
C HIS A 90 -1.40 -2.59 -14.46
N ALA A 91 -0.19 -2.41 -13.92
CA ALA A 91 0.16 -1.30 -13.05
C ALA A 91 1.03 -0.25 -13.75
N ILE A 92 2.04 -0.67 -14.52
CA ILE A 92 2.95 0.26 -15.22
C ILE A 92 2.20 1.15 -16.22
N VAL A 93 1.13 0.66 -16.83
CA VAL A 93 0.32 1.40 -17.80
C VAL A 93 -0.32 2.66 -17.22
N ASN A 94 -0.51 2.74 -15.89
CA ASN A 94 -1.06 3.95 -15.26
C ASN A 94 -0.12 5.15 -15.38
N PHE A 95 1.18 4.90 -15.54
CA PHE A 95 2.21 5.94 -15.62
C PHE A 95 2.47 6.44 -17.05
N PHE A 96 1.70 5.95 -18.03
CA PHE A 96 1.83 6.35 -19.42
C PHE A 96 0.46 6.68 -20.03
N GLU A 97 0.42 7.76 -20.81
CA GLU A 97 -0.75 8.22 -21.53
C GLU A 97 -0.57 7.96 -23.04
N PRO A 98 -1.35 7.01 -23.61
CA PRO A 98 -1.26 6.73 -25.04
C PRO A 98 -1.75 7.93 -25.86
N ILE A 99 -1.14 8.12 -27.04
CA ILE A 99 -1.59 9.14 -27.98
C ILE A 99 -2.97 8.71 -28.53
N LYS A 100 -3.98 9.57 -28.40
CA LYS A 100 -5.39 9.23 -28.73
C LYS A 100 -5.61 8.65 -30.14
N SER A 101 -4.79 9.02 -31.11
CA SER A 101 -4.87 8.55 -32.50
C SER A 101 -4.10 7.25 -32.76
N ASP A 102 -3.24 6.82 -31.84
CA ASP A 102 -2.47 5.60 -31.95
C ASP A 102 -3.27 4.44 -31.36
N THR A 103 -3.69 3.50 -32.20
CA THR A 103 -4.40 2.30 -31.78
C THR A 103 -3.49 1.07 -31.65
N CYS A 104 -2.20 1.21 -31.98
CA CYS A 104 -1.24 0.11 -32.04
C CYS A 104 -0.19 0.16 -30.92
N TYR A 105 -0.25 1.15 -30.02
CA TYR A 105 0.70 1.33 -28.91
C TYR A 105 0.87 0.06 -28.06
N GLN A 106 -0.24 -0.63 -27.71
CA GLN A 106 -0.21 -1.86 -26.92
C GLN A 106 0.55 -2.96 -27.65
N SER A 107 0.14 -3.27 -28.89
CA SER A 107 0.77 -4.33 -29.68
C SER A 107 2.25 -4.07 -29.95
N ARG A 108 2.65 -2.81 -30.17
CA ARG A 108 4.07 -2.43 -30.32
C ARG A 108 4.86 -2.60 -29.02
N THR A 109 4.27 -2.21 -27.89
CA THR A 109 4.87 -2.39 -26.57
C THR A 109 5.05 -3.88 -26.27
N ASP A 110 4.03 -4.71 -26.50
CA ASP A 110 4.08 -6.15 -26.27
C ASP A 110 5.08 -6.86 -27.18
N ASN A 111 5.15 -6.48 -28.47
CA ASN A 111 6.18 -6.99 -29.37
C ASN A 111 7.58 -6.63 -28.86
N CYS A 112 7.80 -5.38 -28.45
CA CYS A 112 9.07 -4.95 -27.90
C CYS A 112 9.48 -5.75 -26.66
N LEU A 113 8.55 -6.00 -25.72
CA LEU A 113 8.80 -6.80 -24.53
C LEU A 113 9.23 -8.23 -24.91
N ARG A 114 8.50 -8.87 -25.83
CA ARG A 114 8.83 -10.22 -26.31
C ARG A 114 10.19 -10.32 -27.00
N GLU A 115 10.59 -9.28 -27.73
CA GLU A 115 11.85 -9.26 -28.47
C GLU A 115 13.06 -8.88 -27.60
N ASN A 116 12.87 -8.05 -26.57
CA ASN A 116 13.98 -7.42 -25.85
C ASN A 116 14.07 -7.78 -24.36
N VAL A 117 13.00 -8.30 -23.75
CA VAL A 117 12.96 -8.65 -22.32
C VAL A 117 12.93 -10.16 -22.12
N ASP A 118 12.01 -10.86 -22.80
CA ASP A 118 11.82 -12.31 -22.64
C ASP A 118 13.09 -13.15 -22.94
N PRO A 119 13.94 -12.80 -23.93
CA PRO A 119 15.17 -13.56 -24.19
C PRO A 119 16.26 -13.37 -23.13
N LEU A 120 16.13 -12.37 -22.25
CA LEU A 120 17.16 -12.07 -21.26
C LEU A 120 17.07 -13.01 -20.06
N PRO A 121 18.20 -13.55 -19.55
CA PRO A 121 18.23 -14.34 -18.33
C PRO A 121 17.65 -13.58 -17.14
N ILE A 122 16.89 -14.27 -16.28
CA ILE A 122 16.25 -13.69 -15.08
C ILE A 122 17.25 -12.96 -14.19
N VAL A 123 18.49 -13.45 -14.09
CA VAL A 123 19.58 -12.85 -13.31
C VAL A 123 20.04 -11.48 -13.82
N GLN A 124 19.71 -11.09 -15.05
CA GLN A 124 20.05 -9.77 -15.62
C GLN A 124 19.00 -8.71 -15.25
N VAL A 125 18.76 -8.55 -13.94
CA VAL A 125 17.64 -7.76 -13.40
C VAL A 125 17.65 -6.30 -13.86
N GLU A 126 18.81 -5.64 -13.89
CA GLU A 126 18.95 -4.25 -14.32
C GLU A 126 18.67 -4.08 -15.81
N GLN A 127 19.17 -5.00 -16.64
CA GLN A 127 18.97 -4.98 -18.08
C GLN A 127 17.51 -5.26 -18.44
N ARG A 128 16.88 -6.24 -17.78
CA ARG A 128 15.46 -6.60 -17.99
C ARG A 128 14.54 -5.43 -17.64
N ALA A 129 14.75 -4.81 -16.48
CA ALA A 129 13.98 -3.63 -16.06
C ALA A 129 14.15 -2.45 -17.02
N TYR A 130 15.39 -2.19 -17.46
CA TYR A 130 15.69 -1.14 -18.43
C TYR A 130 15.00 -1.37 -19.79
N GLN A 131 15.08 -2.58 -20.34
CA GLN A 131 14.43 -2.90 -21.62
C GLN A 131 12.91 -2.82 -21.52
N ALA A 132 12.33 -3.30 -20.41
CA ALA A 132 10.90 -3.17 -20.17
C ALA A 132 10.47 -1.70 -20.17
N PHE A 133 11.13 -0.86 -19.38
CA PHE A 133 10.86 0.58 -19.36
C PHE A 133 11.01 1.23 -20.75
N GLN A 134 12.07 0.90 -21.49
CA GLN A 134 12.27 1.42 -22.85
C GLN A 134 11.13 1.05 -23.81
N CYS A 135 10.57 -0.15 -23.69
CA CYS A 135 9.41 -0.55 -24.48
C CYS A 135 8.19 0.35 -24.19
N TYR A 136 7.87 0.60 -22.92
CA TYR A 136 6.78 1.50 -22.56
C TYR A 136 7.07 2.95 -22.97
N TYR A 137 8.27 3.43 -22.67
CA TYR A 137 8.69 4.81 -22.96
C TYR A 137 8.68 5.15 -24.46
N ARG A 138 9.00 4.17 -25.33
CA ARG A 138 9.03 4.39 -26.78
C ARG A 138 7.70 4.13 -27.47
N TYR A 139 6.94 3.15 -27.01
CA TYR A 139 5.82 2.61 -27.77
C TYR A 139 4.46 2.78 -27.11
N TYR A 140 4.38 2.98 -25.79
CA TYR A 140 3.10 3.05 -25.10
C TYR A 140 2.50 4.45 -25.13
N GLY A 141 3.29 5.49 -24.85
CA GLY A 141 2.79 6.86 -24.81
C GLY A 141 3.69 7.82 -24.03
N ASN A 142 3.16 9.01 -23.72
CA ASN A 142 3.84 10.00 -22.92
C ASN A 142 3.82 9.61 -21.43
N VAL A 143 4.80 10.04 -20.64
CA VAL A 143 4.77 9.83 -19.19
C VAL A 143 3.64 10.68 -18.59
N ALA A 144 2.81 10.06 -17.76
CA ALA A 144 1.76 10.76 -17.03
C ALA A 144 2.37 11.72 -16.00
N GLU A 145 1.94 12.98 -16.01
CA GLU A 145 2.42 14.00 -15.05
C GLU A 145 1.84 13.77 -13.65
N GLU A 146 0.58 13.34 -13.60
CA GLU A 146 -0.17 13.19 -12.35
C GLU A 146 0.28 11.98 -11.53
N PRO A 147 0.36 12.09 -10.18
CA PRO A 147 0.63 10.96 -9.31
C PRO A 147 -0.38 9.82 -9.48
N GLN A 148 0.14 8.61 -9.70
CA GLN A 148 -0.66 7.41 -9.87
C GLN A 148 -0.62 6.54 -8.63
N TYR A 149 -1.64 5.71 -8.46
CA TYR A 149 -1.68 4.70 -7.42
C TYR A 149 -0.53 3.71 -7.58
N ILE A 150 0.23 3.51 -6.50
CA ILE A 150 1.24 2.45 -6.42
C ILE A 150 0.56 1.20 -5.85
N PRO A 151 0.53 0.07 -6.59
CA PRO A 151 -0.01 -1.17 -6.04
C PRO A 151 0.79 -1.58 -4.80
N ASN A 152 0.14 -2.26 -3.86
CA ASN A 152 0.80 -2.68 -2.63
C ASN A 152 1.70 -3.89 -2.88
N SER A 153 2.80 -4.02 -2.13
CA SER A 153 3.55 -5.27 -2.12
C SER A 153 2.74 -6.35 -1.39
N LEU A 154 3.13 -7.62 -1.56
CA LEU A 154 2.48 -8.71 -0.83
C LEU A 154 2.64 -8.53 0.69
N GLU A 155 3.81 -8.09 1.15
CA GLU A 155 4.13 -7.76 2.54
C GLU A 155 3.19 -6.67 3.05
N THR A 156 3.10 -5.53 2.35
CA THR A 156 2.23 -4.41 2.75
C THR A 156 0.77 -4.85 2.85
N ARG A 157 0.29 -5.69 1.93
CA ARG A 157 -1.08 -6.21 2.01
C ARG A 157 -1.30 -7.11 3.22
N ARG A 158 -0.34 -7.99 3.54
CA ARG A 158 -0.38 -8.84 4.74
C ARG A 158 -0.37 -7.99 6.01
N GLU A 159 0.48 -6.97 6.08
CA GLU A 159 0.53 -6.00 7.18
C GLU A 159 -0.81 -5.26 7.34
N PHE A 160 -1.38 -4.72 6.26
CA PHE A 160 -2.69 -4.06 6.32
C PHE A 160 -3.80 -4.98 6.83
N PHE A 161 -3.77 -6.27 6.48
CA PHE A 161 -4.74 -7.23 7.00
C PHE A 161 -4.55 -7.48 8.50
N ARG A 162 -3.31 -7.65 8.96
CA ARG A 162 -3.00 -7.84 10.38
C ARG A 162 -3.35 -6.62 11.23
N ASP A 163 -3.09 -5.43 10.72
CA ASP A 163 -3.54 -4.18 11.31
C ASP A 163 -5.06 -4.13 11.37
N ALA A 164 -5.75 -4.54 10.31
CA ALA A 164 -7.22 -4.55 10.27
C ALA A 164 -7.83 -5.50 11.32
N VAL A 165 -7.26 -6.70 11.50
CA VAL A 165 -7.65 -7.62 12.57
C VAL A 165 -7.49 -6.98 13.96
N THR A 166 -6.39 -6.27 14.17
CA THR A 166 -6.09 -5.58 15.44
C THR A 166 -7.02 -4.39 15.68
N ILE A 167 -7.18 -3.52 14.69
CA ILE A 167 -7.99 -2.29 14.75
C ILE A 167 -9.48 -2.64 14.92
N ALA A 168 -9.96 -3.66 14.21
CA ALA A 168 -11.33 -4.13 14.35
C ALA A 168 -11.56 -4.96 15.62
N ASN A 169 -10.52 -5.16 16.45
CA ASN A 169 -10.55 -5.91 17.70
C ASN A 169 -11.15 -7.32 17.52
N ILE A 170 -10.68 -8.06 16.51
CA ILE A 170 -11.23 -9.36 16.18
C ILE A 170 -10.75 -10.41 17.20
N PRO A 171 -11.66 -11.19 17.82
CA PRO A 171 -11.28 -12.24 18.74
C PRO A 171 -10.45 -13.34 18.08
N ARG A 172 -9.47 -13.89 18.80
CA ARG A 172 -8.59 -14.96 18.31
C ARG A 172 -9.35 -16.17 17.70
N PRO A 173 -10.44 -16.69 18.29
CA PRO A 173 -11.20 -17.80 17.68
C PRO A 173 -11.79 -17.47 16.30
N ILE A 174 -12.07 -16.20 16.03
CA ILE A 174 -12.55 -15.73 14.73
C ILE A 174 -11.39 -15.64 13.74
N VAL A 175 -10.21 -15.18 14.17
CA VAL A 175 -8.99 -15.20 13.34
C VAL A 175 -8.60 -16.64 12.96
N GLU A 176 -8.84 -17.62 13.85
CA GLU A 176 -8.68 -19.04 13.53
C GLU A 176 -9.60 -19.47 12.37
N GLN A 177 -10.85 -19.01 12.31
CA GLN A 177 -11.73 -19.26 11.15
C GLN A 177 -11.17 -18.65 9.86
N PHE A 178 -10.64 -17.42 9.92
CA PHE A 178 -9.99 -16.78 8.78
C PHE A 178 -8.80 -17.59 8.26
N SER A 179 -7.98 -18.14 9.17
CA SER A 179 -6.79 -18.94 8.83
C SER A 179 -7.11 -20.25 8.07
N ILE A 180 -8.33 -20.77 8.22
CA ILE A 180 -8.83 -21.94 7.49
C ILE A 180 -9.73 -21.57 6.29
N GLY A 181 -9.80 -20.29 5.93
CA GLY A 181 -10.51 -19.79 4.75
C GLY A 181 -11.99 -19.49 4.96
N LYS A 182 -12.51 -19.57 6.19
CA LYS A 182 -13.91 -19.22 6.50
C LYS A 182 -14.05 -17.72 6.75
N LEU A 183 -13.97 -16.95 5.67
CA LEU A 183 -13.98 -15.48 5.70
C LEU A 183 -15.39 -14.92 5.46
N ILE A 184 -16.01 -15.24 4.33
CA ILE A 184 -17.27 -14.61 3.87
C ILE A 184 -18.46 -14.95 4.78
N ASP A 185 -18.48 -16.17 5.32
CA ASP A 185 -19.55 -16.65 6.20
C ASP A 185 -19.44 -16.09 7.62
N GLU A 186 -18.29 -15.48 7.95
CA GLU A 186 -18.01 -14.96 9.27
C GLU A 186 -18.41 -13.49 9.38
N GLU A 187 -19.34 -13.19 10.27
CA GLU A 187 -19.96 -11.86 10.37
C GLU A 187 -18.93 -10.76 10.63
N HIS A 188 -17.87 -11.07 11.39
CA HIS A 188 -16.83 -10.11 11.72
C HIS A 188 -15.94 -9.72 10.53
N PHE A 189 -15.95 -10.50 9.46
CA PHE A 189 -15.09 -10.25 8.30
C PHE A 189 -15.38 -8.91 7.63
N LYS A 190 -16.64 -8.44 7.63
CA LYS A 190 -17.00 -7.12 7.08
C LYS A 190 -16.24 -5.98 7.76
N ASN A 191 -15.96 -6.09 9.07
CA ASN A 191 -15.23 -5.09 9.84
C ASN A 191 -13.74 -5.07 9.45
N VAL A 192 -13.15 -6.25 9.29
CA VAL A 192 -11.74 -6.40 8.85
C VAL A 192 -11.58 -5.89 7.43
N LEU A 193 -12.47 -6.32 6.52
CA LEU A 193 -12.43 -5.92 5.12
C LEU A 193 -12.58 -4.41 4.98
N TYR A 194 -13.44 -3.78 5.76
CA TYR A 194 -13.61 -2.32 5.76
C TYR A 194 -12.31 -1.58 6.12
N VAL A 195 -11.66 -1.96 7.23
CA VAL A 195 -10.40 -1.34 7.65
C VAL A 195 -9.31 -1.60 6.61
N HIS A 196 -9.21 -2.82 6.09
CA HIS A 196 -8.26 -3.19 5.06
C HIS A 196 -8.43 -2.35 3.78
N CYS A 197 -9.66 -2.26 3.26
CA CYS A 197 -9.96 -1.52 2.04
C CYS A 197 -9.71 -0.02 2.19
N ILE A 198 -9.93 0.57 3.37
CA ILE A 198 -9.57 1.97 3.64
C ILE A 198 -8.05 2.14 3.66
N ARG A 199 -7.32 1.29 4.37
CA ARG A 199 -5.85 1.40 4.51
C ARG A 199 -5.14 1.19 3.17
N ALA A 200 -5.63 0.27 2.35
CA ALA A 200 -5.11 0.04 1.01
C ALA A 200 -5.58 1.09 -0.02
N GLY A 201 -6.52 1.96 0.36
CA GLY A 201 -7.16 2.97 -0.48
C GLY A 201 -8.00 2.42 -1.62
N TYR A 202 -8.56 1.22 -1.43
CA TYR A 202 -9.58 0.64 -2.31
C TYR A 202 -10.94 1.25 -2.05
N TYR A 203 -11.20 1.77 -0.84
CA TYR A 203 -12.51 2.29 -0.44
C TYR A 203 -12.41 3.64 0.24
N ASP A 204 -13.31 4.55 -0.12
CA ASP A 204 -13.50 5.85 0.51
C ASP A 204 -14.96 5.94 1.02
N PRO A 205 -15.22 6.22 2.31
CA PRO A 205 -16.58 6.30 2.84
C PRO A 205 -17.47 7.36 2.17
N LYS A 206 -16.90 8.35 1.49
CA LYS A 206 -17.66 9.35 0.73
C LYS A 206 -17.96 8.87 -0.69
N TYR A 207 -17.02 8.20 -1.35
CA TYR A 207 -17.10 7.91 -2.78
C TYR A 207 -17.34 6.43 -3.13
N GLY A 208 -17.18 5.49 -2.21
CA GLY A 208 -17.26 4.05 -2.43
C GLY A 208 -15.91 3.44 -2.86
N PHE A 209 -15.96 2.31 -3.57
CA PHE A 209 -14.74 1.68 -4.07
C PHE A 209 -14.10 2.50 -5.19
N ASN A 210 -12.79 2.71 -5.08
CA ASN A 210 -11.96 3.24 -6.15
C ASN A 210 -11.62 2.10 -7.12
N LEU A 211 -12.46 1.95 -8.15
CA LEU A 211 -12.37 0.87 -9.13
C LEU A 211 -11.03 0.85 -9.87
N LYS A 212 -10.43 2.03 -10.13
CA LYS A 212 -9.11 2.13 -10.77
C LYS A 212 -8.02 1.53 -9.87
N HIS A 213 -8.04 1.81 -8.57
CA HIS A 213 -7.09 1.23 -7.62
C HIS A 213 -7.28 -0.29 -7.52
N VAL A 214 -8.52 -0.77 -7.41
CA VAL A 214 -8.82 -2.22 -7.34
C VAL A 214 -8.38 -2.94 -8.62
N ALA A 215 -8.68 -2.37 -9.80
CA ALA A 215 -8.24 -2.92 -11.09
C ALA A 215 -6.71 -2.99 -11.20
N THR A 216 -6.02 -1.94 -10.73
CA THR A 216 -4.56 -1.85 -10.70
C THR A 216 -3.95 -2.85 -9.73
N GLU A 217 -4.58 -3.09 -8.58
CA GLU A 217 -4.03 -3.98 -7.56
C GLU A 217 -4.17 -5.46 -7.94
N PHE A 218 -5.33 -5.83 -8.47
CA PHE A 218 -5.71 -7.24 -8.66
C PHE A 218 -5.74 -7.67 -10.14
N ASN A 219 -5.41 -6.78 -11.06
CA ASN A 219 -5.46 -7.03 -12.51
C ASN A 219 -6.86 -7.49 -12.98
N VAL A 220 -7.88 -6.73 -12.61
CA VAL A 220 -9.30 -7.05 -12.83
C VAL A 220 -9.99 -5.92 -13.57
N THR A 221 -9.79 -5.84 -14.89
CA THR A 221 -10.28 -4.72 -15.71
C THR A 221 -11.79 -4.67 -15.86
N ASP A 222 -12.50 -5.80 -15.74
CA ASP A 222 -13.97 -5.87 -15.87
C ASP A 222 -14.70 -5.05 -14.79
N ILE A 223 -14.01 -4.80 -13.67
CA ILE A 223 -14.53 -3.95 -12.59
C ILE A 223 -14.70 -2.48 -13.02
N LEU A 224 -14.03 -2.05 -14.10
CA LEU A 224 -14.09 -0.68 -14.64
C LEU A 224 -15.32 -0.44 -15.53
N SER A 225 -16.24 -1.40 -15.61
CA SER A 225 -17.43 -1.26 -16.44
C SER A 225 -18.47 -0.32 -15.84
N GLU A 226 -19.23 0.35 -16.72
CA GLU A 226 -20.34 1.23 -16.31
C GLU A 226 -21.38 0.48 -15.44
N LYS A 227 -21.56 -0.83 -15.69
CA LYS A 227 -22.43 -1.70 -14.89
C LYS A 227 -22.02 -1.71 -13.41
N VAL A 228 -20.73 -1.84 -13.11
CA VAL A 228 -20.22 -1.87 -11.73
C VAL A 228 -20.36 -0.49 -11.09
N GLU A 229 -20.08 0.58 -11.82
CA GLU A 229 -20.29 1.96 -11.34
C GLU A 229 -21.76 2.24 -11.00
N GLN A 230 -22.68 1.81 -11.85
CA GLN A 230 -24.12 1.93 -11.63
C GLN A 230 -24.56 1.13 -10.40
N CYS A 231 -24.06 -0.09 -10.22
CA CYS A 231 -24.33 -0.89 -9.03
C CYS A 231 -23.84 -0.18 -7.75
N GLN A 232 -22.61 0.36 -7.74
CA GLN A 232 -22.11 1.12 -6.60
C GLN A 232 -23.00 2.33 -6.28
N ARG A 233 -23.49 3.05 -7.31
CA ARG A 233 -24.45 4.15 -7.13
C ARG A 233 -25.72 3.67 -6.42
N GLN A 234 -26.32 2.57 -6.89
CA GLN A 234 -27.55 2.02 -6.33
C GLN A 234 -27.38 1.58 -4.88
N VAL A 235 -26.27 0.93 -4.50
CA VAL A 235 -26.04 0.54 -3.10
C VAL A 235 -25.90 1.76 -2.19
N ARG A 236 -25.31 2.86 -2.67
CA ARG A 236 -25.22 4.10 -1.87
C ARG A 236 -26.57 4.75 -1.61
N GLU A 237 -27.54 4.59 -2.52
CA GLU A 237 -28.92 5.08 -2.35
C GLU A 237 -29.70 4.28 -1.30
N GLN A 238 -29.24 3.07 -0.96
CA GLN A 238 -29.87 2.21 0.06
C GLN A 238 -29.54 2.63 1.51
N CYS A 239 -28.79 3.73 1.72
CA CYS A 239 -28.54 4.37 3.02
C CYS A 239 -27.95 3.47 4.11
N TYR A 240 -27.19 2.42 3.75
CA TYR A 240 -26.44 1.64 4.72
C TYR A 240 -25.36 2.49 5.42
N GLU A 241 -25.16 2.25 6.73
CA GLU A 241 -23.99 2.76 7.46
C GLU A 241 -22.74 1.91 7.18
N GLU A 242 -21.56 2.44 7.51
CA GLU A 242 -20.32 1.65 7.46
C GLU A 242 -20.20 0.72 8.68
N PRO A 243 -19.65 -0.49 8.52
CA PRO A 243 -19.05 -1.07 7.32
C PRO A 243 -20.04 -1.81 6.41
N GLN A 244 -21.34 -1.78 6.74
CA GLN A 244 -22.37 -2.54 6.03
C GLN A 244 -22.51 -2.07 4.57
N ARG A 245 -22.39 -0.78 4.30
CA ARG A 245 -22.45 -0.24 2.94
C ARG A 245 -21.32 -0.76 2.05
N MET A 246 -20.07 -0.72 2.54
CA MET A 246 -18.94 -1.32 1.84
C MET A 246 -19.20 -2.81 1.57
N TRP A 247 -19.65 -3.54 2.59
CA TRP A 247 -19.92 -4.98 2.47
C TRP A 247 -20.99 -5.30 1.43
N GLN A 248 -22.10 -4.56 1.41
CA GLN A 248 -23.16 -4.73 0.42
C GLN A 248 -22.67 -4.37 -0.98
N THR A 249 -21.87 -3.33 -1.11
CA THR A 249 -21.26 -2.97 -2.40
C THR A 249 -20.37 -4.10 -2.90
N PHE A 250 -19.52 -4.65 -2.02
CA PHE A 250 -18.68 -5.79 -2.34
C PHE A 250 -19.49 -7.01 -2.78
N LYS A 251 -20.52 -7.39 -2.02
CA LYS A 251 -21.34 -8.59 -2.31
C LYS A 251 -22.22 -8.45 -3.56
N GLN A 252 -22.75 -7.27 -3.83
CA GLN A 252 -23.71 -7.05 -4.91
C GLN A 252 -23.05 -6.65 -6.23
N CYS A 253 -21.92 -5.93 -6.16
CA CYS A 253 -21.31 -5.29 -7.34
C CYS A 253 -20.00 -5.90 -7.79
N HIS A 254 -19.34 -6.71 -6.94
CA HIS A 254 -18.05 -7.30 -7.25
C HIS A 254 -18.22 -8.83 -7.20
N ASP A 255 -18.31 -9.47 -8.38
CA ASP A 255 -18.39 -10.92 -8.47
C ASP A 255 -17.16 -11.52 -7.77
N HIS A 256 -17.45 -12.26 -6.69
CA HIS A 256 -16.57 -12.82 -5.68
C HIS A 256 -15.07 -12.86 -6.03
N GLN A 257 -14.34 -11.81 -5.66
CA GLN A 257 -12.88 -11.75 -5.85
C GLN A 257 -12.16 -12.66 -4.86
N GLU A 258 -11.95 -13.92 -5.27
CA GLU A 258 -11.23 -14.94 -4.50
C GLU A 258 -9.77 -14.57 -4.18
N ALA A 259 -9.13 -13.75 -5.03
CA ALA A 259 -7.71 -13.41 -4.91
C ALA A 259 -7.37 -12.69 -3.60
N GLY A 260 -8.27 -11.82 -3.09
CA GLY A 260 -8.06 -11.13 -1.81
C GLY A 260 -8.14 -12.06 -0.60
N TYR A 261 -8.86 -13.17 -0.71
CA TYR A 261 -9.08 -14.10 0.41
C TYR A 261 -7.86 -14.94 0.74
N GLN A 262 -7.05 -15.30 -0.26
CA GLN A 262 -5.82 -16.06 -0.04
C GLN A 262 -4.81 -15.26 0.81
N ILE A 263 -4.70 -13.95 0.55
CA ILE A 263 -3.84 -13.05 1.34
C ILE A 263 -4.37 -12.89 2.76
N ALA A 264 -5.69 -12.70 2.91
CA ALA A 264 -6.34 -12.65 4.22
C ALA A 264 -6.10 -13.93 5.03
N GLN A 265 -6.24 -15.10 4.40
CA GLN A 265 -6.00 -16.39 5.03
C GLN A 265 -4.53 -16.55 5.47
N LEU A 266 -3.58 -16.21 4.60
CA LEU A 266 -2.16 -16.28 4.92
C LEU A 266 -1.80 -15.34 6.07
N ALA A 267 -2.23 -14.08 6.00
CA ALA A 267 -1.99 -13.09 7.04
C ALA A 267 -2.62 -13.48 8.39
N ALA A 268 -3.78 -14.15 8.37
CA ALA A 268 -4.41 -14.70 9.58
C ALA A 268 -3.56 -15.82 10.23
N LYS A 269 -2.96 -16.70 9.43
CA LYS A 269 -2.03 -17.74 9.94
C LYS A 269 -0.82 -17.11 10.62
N GLU A 270 -0.16 -16.17 9.95
CA GLU A 270 1.00 -15.45 10.48
C GLU A 270 0.65 -14.68 11.76
N TYR A 271 -0.51 -14.00 11.78
CA TYR A 271 -0.98 -13.30 12.98
C TYR A 271 -1.13 -14.25 14.19
N LEU A 272 -1.69 -15.44 13.99
CA LEU A 272 -1.89 -16.41 15.07
C LEU A 272 -0.57 -16.99 15.60
N GLU A 273 0.43 -17.14 14.73
CA GLU A 273 1.77 -17.59 15.11
C GLU A 273 2.47 -16.55 15.98
N GLU A 274 2.39 -15.27 15.58
CA GLU A 274 3.05 -14.18 16.29
C GLU A 274 2.35 -13.77 17.59
N THR A 275 1.03 -13.93 17.65
CA THR A 275 0.22 -13.60 18.85
C THR A 275 -0.07 -14.80 19.73
N LYS A 276 0.65 -15.91 19.52
CA LYS A 276 0.50 -17.11 20.34
C LYS A 276 0.68 -16.74 21.83
N PRO A 277 -0.29 -17.05 22.70
CA PRO A 277 -0.11 -16.86 24.13
C PRO A 277 1.16 -17.59 24.56
N LEU A 278 2.03 -16.91 25.30
CA LEU A 278 3.09 -17.59 26.04
C LEU A 278 2.39 -18.67 26.87
N SER A 279 2.79 -19.93 26.70
CA SER A 279 2.22 -21.04 27.44
C SER A 279 2.19 -20.68 28.93
N GLU A 280 1.03 -20.88 29.57
CA GLU A 280 0.88 -20.81 31.03
C GLU A 280 1.71 -21.94 31.66
N ASP A 281 3.03 -21.76 31.69
CA ASP A 281 3.92 -22.60 32.47
C ASP A 281 5.07 -21.75 33.02
N VAL A 282 4.73 -20.74 33.83
CA VAL A 282 5.57 -20.30 34.94
C VAL A 282 4.67 -19.90 36.10
N ARG A 283 4.46 -20.85 37.02
CA ARG A 283 4.16 -20.54 38.41
C ARG A 283 5.37 -19.78 38.98
N GLY A 284 5.33 -18.45 39.01
CA GLY A 284 6.33 -17.69 39.77
C GLY A 284 6.73 -16.35 39.18
N THR A 285 6.51 -15.32 39.99
CA THR A 285 7.04 -13.95 39.92
C THR A 285 6.54 -13.09 38.75
N GLY A 286 5.64 -12.16 39.09
CA GLY A 286 5.10 -11.17 38.18
C GLY A 286 6.18 -10.30 37.51
N TYR A 287 6.06 -10.20 36.20
CA TYR A 287 6.48 -9.06 35.40
C TYR A 287 5.46 -8.88 34.30
N VAL A 288 4.76 -7.74 34.32
CA VAL A 288 3.99 -7.28 33.15
C VAL A 288 5.04 -6.88 32.11
N ALA A 289 5.28 -7.74 31.12
CA ALA A 289 6.19 -7.44 30.03
C ALA A 289 5.46 -6.54 29.02
N GLY A 290 5.87 -5.26 28.98
CA GLY A 290 5.49 -4.33 27.93
C GLY A 290 5.94 -4.81 26.55
N PHE A 291 5.22 -4.33 25.54
CA PHE A 291 5.56 -4.47 24.12
C PHE A 291 7.07 -4.35 23.89
N LYS A 292 7.70 -5.41 23.37
CA LYS A 292 9.02 -5.29 22.76
C LYS A 292 8.83 -4.56 21.44
N SER A 293 9.00 -3.24 21.46
CA SER A 293 9.35 -2.49 20.25
C SER A 293 10.63 -3.10 19.70
N SER A 294 10.60 -3.61 18.47
CA SER A 294 11.83 -3.88 17.72
C SER A 294 12.73 -2.64 17.76
N PRO A 295 14.06 -2.80 17.89
CA PRO A 295 14.97 -1.66 17.85
C PRO A 295 14.97 -1.10 16.43
N PHE A 296 14.22 -0.02 16.22
CA PHE A 296 14.49 0.86 15.09
C PHE A 296 15.95 1.31 15.19
N PRO A 297 16.76 1.23 14.11
CA PRO A 297 18.04 1.92 14.10
C PRO A 297 17.76 3.40 14.36
N LYS A 298 18.38 3.96 15.40
CA LYS A 298 18.33 5.40 15.69
C LYS A 298 18.93 6.13 14.49
N LEU A 299 18.07 6.61 13.58
CA LEU A 299 18.44 7.66 12.64
C LEU A 299 18.58 8.95 13.45
N ASN A 300 19.82 9.29 13.79
CA ASN A 300 20.15 10.63 14.28
C ASN A 300 19.94 11.60 13.12
N PHE A 301 18.83 12.34 13.16
CA PHE A 301 18.63 13.50 12.30
C PHE A 301 19.41 14.67 12.89
N CYS A 302 20.58 14.98 12.33
CA CYS A 302 21.30 16.21 12.62
C CYS A 302 20.59 17.37 11.91
N TYR A 303 19.89 18.22 12.66
CA TYR A 303 19.46 19.53 12.18
C TYR A 303 20.52 20.57 12.55
N ASN A 304 21.00 21.35 11.57
CA ASN A 304 22.00 22.43 11.71
C ASN A 304 23.44 22.02 12.10
N GLY A 305 23.94 20.90 11.58
CA GLY A 305 25.37 20.75 11.35
C GLY A 305 26.30 20.70 12.56
N GLN A 306 25.83 20.33 13.75
CA GLN A 306 26.68 19.90 14.86
C GLN A 306 26.08 18.65 15.49
N CYS A 307 26.87 17.57 15.53
CA CYS A 307 26.48 16.27 16.08
C CYS A 307 26.36 16.30 17.61
#